data_AF-A0A563EUQ7-F1
#
_entry.id   AF-A0A563EUQ7-F1
#
_cell.length_a   1.000
_cell.length_b   1.000
_cell.length_c   1.000
_cell.angle_alpha   90.00
_cell.angle_beta   90.00
_cell.angle_gamma   90.00
#
_symmetry.space_group_name_H-M   'P 1'
#
loop_
_entity.id
_entity.type
_entity.pdbx_description
1 polymer ?
#
loop_
_entity_poly.entity_id
_entity_poly.type
_entity_poly.pdbx_seq_one_letter_code
_entity_poly.pdbx_strand_id
1 'polypeptide(L)'
;MKLNRAVLMTAAAVAGVLALTACGGGNTTPPSATSTPTSASTPASSAAPTESEKPNAPDAPGDVTMRPSGFGPFKIGMDEAAAKATGQLGALVSDDSGCKIYETGSDKSGRVRIGQGTEGIYSLTAPNGVRTPQDIGQGSTDAEVRAAYPDAKDFRAGLSTEDYLFVVEGSKVIQVVVQGDSACPGKL
;
A
#
# COMPACT_ATOMS: atom_id res chain seq x y z
N MET A 1 -39.41 6.95 -8.91
CA MET A 1 -39.65 5.87 -9.90
C MET A 1 -39.05 4.60 -9.34
N LYS A 2 -39.89 3.65 -8.91
CA LYS A 2 -39.49 2.33 -8.39
C LYS A 2 -39.34 1.39 -9.59
N LEU A 3 -38.20 0.72 -9.72
CA LEU A 3 -38.08 -0.42 -10.63
C LEU A 3 -37.34 -1.57 -9.93
N ASN A 4 -38.11 -2.58 -9.55
CA ASN A 4 -37.67 -3.91 -9.12
C ASN A 4 -37.14 -4.71 -10.32
N ARG A 5 -36.03 -5.44 -10.15
CA ARG A 5 -35.71 -6.71 -10.84
C ARG A 5 -34.80 -7.53 -9.89
N ALA A 6 -35.31 -8.54 -9.19
CA ALA A 6 -35.57 -9.92 -9.63
C ALA A 6 -34.30 -10.74 -9.91
N VAL A 7 -33.88 -11.47 -8.87
CA VAL A 7 -33.41 -12.87 -8.80
C VAL A 7 -32.73 -13.48 -10.03
N LEU A 8 -31.51 -13.98 -9.84
CA LEU A 8 -31.06 -15.28 -10.36
C LEU A 8 -29.93 -15.81 -9.47
N MET A 9 -30.28 -16.77 -8.61
CA MET A 9 -29.33 -17.63 -7.92
C MET A 9 -29.05 -18.85 -8.81
N THR A 10 -27.78 -19.16 -9.03
CA THR A 10 -27.33 -20.45 -9.57
C THR A 10 -26.10 -20.92 -8.81
N ALA A 11 -26.18 -22.17 -8.37
CA ALA A 11 -25.28 -22.88 -7.47
C ALA A 11 -24.05 -23.48 -8.17
N ALA A 12 -22.99 -23.74 -7.41
CA ALA A 12 -22.14 -24.92 -7.57
C ALA A 12 -21.25 -25.11 -6.33
N ALA A 13 -21.56 -26.15 -5.55
CA ALA A 13 -20.67 -26.66 -4.51
C ALA A 13 -19.59 -27.54 -5.16
N VAL A 14 -18.31 -27.28 -4.89
CA VAL A 14 -17.22 -28.18 -5.23
C VAL A 14 -16.47 -28.53 -3.96
N ALA A 15 -16.67 -29.75 -3.49
CA ALA A 15 -15.85 -30.42 -2.49
C ALA A 15 -14.56 -30.93 -3.16
N GLY A 16 -13.41 -30.61 -2.57
CA GLY A 16 -12.11 -31.07 -3.04
C GLY A 16 -11.09 -31.05 -1.91
N VAL A 17 -11.04 -32.15 -1.15
CA VAL A 17 -9.97 -32.48 -0.19
C VAL A 17 -8.82 -33.10 -0.96
N LEU A 18 -7.57 -32.66 -0.71
CA LEU A 18 -6.35 -33.49 -0.78
C LEU A 18 -5.20 -32.77 -0.06
N ALA A 19 -4.74 -33.38 1.03
CA ALA A 19 -3.59 -33.00 1.83
C ALA A 19 -2.30 -33.53 1.21
N LEU A 20 -1.21 -32.74 1.23
CA LEU A 20 0.16 -33.20 1.03
C LEU A 20 1.10 -32.49 2.02
N THR A 21 1.49 -33.25 3.04
CA THR A 21 2.57 -33.00 4.00
C THR A 21 3.92 -33.20 3.33
N ALA A 22 4.82 -32.21 3.40
CA ALA A 22 6.23 -32.39 3.07
C ALA A 22 7.12 -31.78 4.16
N CYS A 23 7.62 -32.65 5.02
CA CYS A 23 8.67 -32.37 6.00
C CYS A 23 10.03 -32.46 5.27
N GLY A 24 10.83 -31.41 5.29
CA GLY A 24 12.18 -31.40 4.72
C GLY A 24 13.15 -30.75 5.69
N GLY A 25 13.93 -31.58 6.38
CA GLY A 25 14.85 -31.19 7.46
C GLY A 25 16.06 -30.39 7.01
N GLY A 26 16.51 -29.48 7.88
CA GLY A 26 17.79 -28.79 7.79
C GLY A 26 18.69 -29.22 8.94
N ASN A 27 19.72 -30.01 8.64
CA ASN A 27 20.77 -30.41 9.58
C ASN A 27 21.77 -29.27 9.82
N THR A 28 22.03 -29.03 11.10
CA THR A 28 23.31 -28.79 11.79
C THR A 28 24.57 -28.52 10.94
N THR A 29 25.30 -27.43 11.24
CA THR A 29 26.73 -27.41 11.69
C THR A 29 27.25 -25.96 11.90
N PRO A 30 27.80 -25.59 13.08
CA PRO A 30 28.76 -24.48 13.25
C PRO A 30 30.20 -25.04 13.22
N PRO A 31 31.23 -24.27 12.77
CA PRO A 31 31.97 -23.42 13.70
C PRO A 31 32.55 -22.12 13.11
N SER A 32 33.01 -21.28 14.04
CA SER A 32 33.77 -20.04 13.84
C SER A 32 35.08 -20.23 13.07
N ALA A 33 35.42 -19.22 12.26
CA ALA A 33 36.80 -18.92 11.88
C ALA A 33 37.07 -17.42 12.08
N THR A 34 38.03 -17.14 12.96
CA THR A 34 38.71 -15.85 13.12
C THR A 34 39.83 -15.75 12.09
N SER A 35 39.93 -14.64 11.37
CA SER A 35 41.19 -14.22 10.73
C SER A 35 41.26 -12.71 10.54
N THR A 36 42.39 -12.19 11.01
CA THR A 36 42.94 -10.83 11.10
C THR A 36 43.27 -10.18 9.72
N PRO A 37 43.60 -8.87 9.68
CA PRO A 37 43.43 -8.00 8.50
C PRO A 37 44.59 -8.06 7.51
N THR A 38 44.34 -7.62 6.28
CA THR A 38 45.40 -7.25 5.31
C THR A 38 44.90 -6.06 4.48
N SER A 39 45.54 -4.90 4.69
CA SER A 39 45.43 -3.74 3.82
C SER A 39 46.26 -3.96 2.56
N ALA A 40 45.65 -3.76 1.40
CA ALA A 40 46.35 -3.52 0.15
C ALA A 40 45.56 -2.48 -0.66
N SER A 41 46.21 -1.34 -0.90
CA SER A 41 45.70 -0.17 -1.62
C SER A 41 46.03 -0.27 -3.11
N THR A 42 45.05 -0.04 -4.01
CA THR A 42 45.13 0.60 -5.36
C THR A 42 43.91 0.19 -6.22
N PRO A 43 43.57 0.88 -7.33
CA PRO A 43 43.51 2.31 -7.62
C PRO A 43 42.07 2.76 -8.02
N ALA A 44 41.91 4.06 -8.25
CA ALA A 44 40.67 4.76 -8.57
C ALA A 44 39.77 4.05 -9.61
N SER A 45 38.56 3.70 -9.18
CA SER A 45 37.45 3.34 -10.06
C SER A 45 36.44 4.48 -10.04
N SER A 46 36.15 4.97 -11.25
CA SER A 46 35.18 6.00 -11.58
C SER A 46 33.86 5.75 -10.87
N ALA A 47 33.55 6.56 -9.86
CA ALA A 47 32.27 6.53 -9.20
C ALA A 47 31.18 6.94 -10.20
N ALA A 48 30.31 5.98 -10.51
CA ALA A 48 28.99 6.24 -11.08
C ALA A 48 28.22 7.20 -10.16
N PRO A 49 27.30 8.02 -10.70
CA PRO A 49 26.50 8.93 -9.89
C PRO A 49 25.74 8.13 -8.84
N THR A 50 26.03 8.41 -7.57
CA THR A 50 25.23 7.98 -6.43
C THR A 50 23.82 8.49 -6.66
N GLU A 51 22.94 7.56 -7.00
CA GLU A 51 21.51 7.78 -6.96
C GLU A 51 21.16 8.32 -5.58
N SER A 52 20.64 9.54 -5.58
CA SER A 52 20.32 10.30 -4.39
C SER A 52 19.20 9.57 -3.67
N GLU A 53 19.55 8.67 -2.73
CA GLU A 53 18.63 8.17 -1.72
C GLU A 53 18.07 9.39 -0.99
N LYS A 54 16.88 9.83 -1.43
CA LYS A 54 16.15 10.93 -0.81
C LYS A 54 15.94 10.52 0.65
N PRO A 55 16.49 11.27 1.63
CA PRO A 55 16.32 10.93 3.03
C PRO A 55 14.82 10.86 3.35
N ASN A 56 14.38 9.73 3.90
CA ASN A 56 13.11 9.62 4.59
C ASN A 56 13.19 10.48 5.86
N ALA A 57 13.04 11.79 5.70
CA ALA A 57 12.91 12.71 6.81
C ALA A 57 11.68 12.30 7.64
N PRO A 58 11.80 12.25 8.97
CA PRO A 58 10.65 12.07 9.85
C PRO A 58 9.58 13.13 9.54
N ASP A 59 8.33 12.71 9.40
CA ASP A 59 7.21 13.60 9.10
C ASP A 59 7.12 14.71 10.16
N ALA A 60 7.08 15.97 9.73
CA ALA A 60 6.74 17.07 10.62
C ALA A 60 5.27 16.90 11.08
N PRO A 61 4.91 17.31 12.31
CA PRO A 61 3.52 17.28 12.75
C PRO A 61 2.66 18.11 11.79
N GLY A 62 1.75 17.44 11.06
CA GLY A 62 0.89 18.09 10.06
C GLY A 62 1.34 17.96 8.61
N ASP A 63 2.36 17.15 8.31
CA ASP A 63 2.69 16.81 6.92
C ASP A 63 1.57 15.93 6.33
N VAL A 64 0.80 16.52 5.41
CA VAL A 64 -0.36 15.88 4.76
C VAL A 64 0.07 15.19 3.45
N THR A 65 1.30 14.71 3.39
CA THR A 65 1.83 14.03 2.21
C THR A 65 1.54 12.52 2.26
N MET A 66 1.06 11.96 1.16
CA MET A 66 0.87 10.51 0.99
C MET A 66 2.20 9.85 0.66
N ARG A 67 2.81 9.20 1.65
CA ARG A 67 4.04 8.39 1.49
C ARG A 67 3.68 6.92 1.32
N PRO A 68 4.59 6.07 0.79
CA PRO A 68 4.35 4.63 0.71
C PRO A 68 4.05 4.00 2.09
N SER A 69 4.70 4.52 3.14
CA SER A 69 4.47 4.12 4.53
C SER A 69 3.10 4.54 5.10
N GLY A 70 2.37 5.44 4.44
CA GLY A 70 1.10 6.02 4.90
C GLY A 70 1.08 7.55 4.88
N PHE A 71 0.07 8.14 5.54
CA PHE A 71 -0.14 9.59 5.59
C PHE A 71 -0.67 10.03 6.96
N GLY A 72 -0.28 11.23 7.40
CA GLY A 72 -0.66 11.72 8.73
C GLY A 72 -0.36 10.69 9.82
N PRO A 73 -1.32 10.37 10.71
CA PRO A 73 -1.10 9.37 11.74
C PRO A 73 -1.30 7.92 11.24
N PHE A 74 -1.83 7.71 10.04
CA PHE A 74 -2.09 6.36 9.52
C PHE A 74 -0.85 5.79 8.85
N LYS A 75 -0.44 4.60 9.26
CA LYS A 75 0.69 3.88 8.69
C LYS A 75 0.27 2.48 8.25
N ILE A 76 0.83 2.00 7.15
CA ILE A 76 0.65 0.61 6.73
C ILE A 76 1.14 -0.32 7.86
N GLY A 77 0.38 -1.37 8.14
CA GLY A 77 0.58 -2.32 9.24
C GLY A 77 0.03 -1.88 10.61
N MET A 78 -0.44 -0.64 10.77
CA MET A 78 -1.03 -0.17 12.04
C MET A 78 -2.31 -0.95 12.37
N ASP A 79 -2.46 -1.45 13.60
CA ASP A 79 -3.68 -2.16 13.98
C ASP A 79 -4.91 -1.24 14.14
N GLU A 80 -6.11 -1.84 14.16
CA GLU A 80 -7.37 -1.11 14.28
C GLU A 80 -7.47 -0.26 15.55
N ALA A 81 -6.93 -0.73 16.67
CA ALA A 81 -7.01 -0.03 17.94
C ALA A 81 -6.13 1.22 17.93
N ALA A 82 -4.90 1.11 17.43
CA ALA A 82 -4.00 2.23 17.22
C ALA A 82 -4.58 3.24 16.23
N ALA A 83 -5.16 2.77 15.12
CA ALA A 83 -5.80 3.64 14.13
C ALA A 83 -6.99 4.41 14.73
N LYS A 84 -7.81 3.78 15.58
CA LYS A 84 -8.89 4.46 16.31
C LYS A 84 -8.37 5.46 17.35
N ALA A 85 -7.28 5.12 18.04
CA ALA A 85 -6.67 5.99 19.05
C ALA A 85 -6.15 7.31 18.46
N THR A 86 -5.91 7.39 17.15
CA THR A 86 -5.59 8.65 16.45
C THR A 86 -6.71 9.69 16.53
N GLY A 87 -7.97 9.26 16.76
CA GLY A 87 -9.15 10.11 16.69
C GLY A 87 -9.49 10.62 15.27
N GLN A 88 -8.79 10.14 14.23
CA GLN A 88 -8.99 10.57 12.85
C GLN A 88 -9.74 9.56 11.98
N LEU A 89 -10.02 8.35 12.48
CA LEU A 89 -10.91 7.41 11.80
C LEU A 89 -12.35 7.93 11.87
N GLY A 90 -12.97 8.02 10.71
CA GLY A 90 -14.38 8.36 10.55
C GLY A 90 -15.31 7.15 10.71
N ALA A 91 -16.46 7.22 10.05
CA ALA A 91 -17.46 6.17 10.10
C ALA A 91 -16.97 4.88 9.42
N LEU A 92 -17.41 3.74 9.95
CA LEU A 92 -17.27 2.45 9.29
C LEU A 92 -18.22 2.40 8.08
N VAL A 93 -17.64 2.17 6.90
CA VAL A 93 -18.35 2.12 5.60
C VAL A 93 -18.73 0.69 5.25
N SER A 94 -17.87 -0.28 5.55
CA SER A 94 -18.07 -1.70 5.29
C SER A 94 -17.26 -2.54 6.27
N ASP A 95 -17.81 -3.68 6.62
CA ASP A 95 -17.22 -4.69 7.51
C ASP A 95 -17.50 -6.08 6.93
N ASP A 96 -16.96 -6.32 5.74
CA ASP A 96 -17.21 -7.53 4.97
C ASP A 96 -15.89 -8.12 4.46
N SER A 97 -15.88 -9.43 4.20
CA SER A 97 -14.76 -10.12 3.54
C SER A 97 -13.41 -10.02 4.27
N GLY A 98 -13.42 -10.01 5.60
CA GLY A 98 -12.19 -9.93 6.40
C GLY A 98 -11.57 -8.54 6.45
N CYS A 99 -12.31 -7.49 6.04
CA CYS A 99 -11.83 -6.13 5.94
C CYS A 99 -12.80 -5.14 6.56
N LYS A 100 -12.27 -4.18 7.30
CA LYS A 100 -13.01 -3.00 7.75
C LYS A 100 -12.55 -1.78 6.98
N ILE A 101 -13.50 -1.05 6.42
CA ILE A 101 -13.24 0.17 5.65
C ILE A 101 -13.80 1.36 6.43
N TYR A 102 -12.94 2.31 6.77
CA TYR A 102 -13.30 3.53 7.45
C TYR A 102 -13.14 4.74 6.55
N GLU A 103 -13.99 5.75 6.72
CA GLU A 103 -13.79 7.08 6.14
C GLU A 103 -12.63 7.80 6.85
N THR A 104 -11.95 8.69 6.14
CA THR A 104 -10.97 9.62 6.71
C THR A 104 -10.95 10.94 5.93
N GLY A 105 -10.35 11.97 6.53
CA GLY A 105 -10.43 13.36 6.06
C GLY A 105 -11.75 14.03 6.45
N SER A 106 -11.73 15.36 6.60
CA SER A 106 -12.89 16.14 7.03
C SER A 106 -14.08 16.05 6.07
N ASP A 107 -13.82 15.80 4.80
CA ASP A 107 -14.80 15.66 3.73
C ASP A 107 -15.15 14.19 3.41
N LYS A 108 -14.62 13.24 4.20
CA LYS A 108 -14.86 11.80 4.04
C LYS A 108 -14.48 11.26 2.66
N SER A 109 -13.51 11.87 1.99
CA SER A 109 -13.02 11.44 0.68
C SER A 109 -11.97 10.32 0.78
N GLY A 110 -11.21 10.27 1.88
CA GLY A 110 -10.20 9.25 2.10
C GLY A 110 -10.77 7.95 2.64
N ARG A 111 -10.00 6.86 2.52
CA ARG A 111 -10.37 5.55 3.08
C ARG A 111 -9.19 4.93 3.81
N VAL A 112 -9.46 4.31 4.95
CA VAL A 112 -8.52 3.42 5.64
C VAL A 112 -9.10 2.02 5.59
N ARG A 113 -8.39 1.08 4.97
CA ARG A 113 -8.78 -0.33 4.96
C ARG A 113 -7.89 -1.14 5.89
N ILE A 114 -8.52 -1.85 6.81
CA ILE A 114 -7.86 -2.60 7.88
C ILE A 114 -8.26 -4.07 7.75
N GLY A 115 -7.28 -4.96 7.66
CA GLY A 115 -7.52 -6.40 7.70
C GLY A 115 -7.95 -6.84 9.10
N GLN A 116 -8.83 -7.83 9.19
CA GLN A 116 -9.29 -8.35 10.47
C GLN A 116 -8.18 -9.15 11.18
N GLY A 117 -8.14 -9.07 12.51
CA GLY A 117 -7.14 -9.76 13.31
C GLY A 117 -5.82 -8.99 13.40
N THR A 118 -4.74 -9.58 12.92
CA THR A 118 -3.36 -9.06 13.11
C THR A 118 -2.77 -8.37 11.88
N GLU A 119 -3.55 -8.23 10.82
CA GLU A 119 -3.07 -7.78 9.50
C GLU A 119 -2.88 -6.25 9.40
N GLY A 120 -3.56 -5.49 10.28
CA GLY A 120 -3.45 -4.03 10.36
C GLY A 120 -3.98 -3.30 9.12
N ILE A 121 -3.66 -1.99 9.02
CA ILE A 121 -3.94 -1.16 7.86
C ILE A 121 -3.15 -1.72 6.68
N TYR A 122 -3.84 -2.16 5.63
CA TYR A 122 -3.18 -2.64 4.42
C TYR A 122 -3.36 -1.71 3.24
N SER A 123 -4.34 -0.80 3.28
CA SER A 123 -4.53 0.17 2.20
C SER A 123 -5.03 1.50 2.73
N LEU A 124 -4.47 2.56 2.17
CA LEU A 124 -4.82 3.95 2.47
C LEU A 124 -5.13 4.67 1.17
N THR A 125 -6.33 5.21 1.08
CA THR A 125 -6.74 6.12 0.00
C THR A 125 -6.63 7.55 0.51
N ALA A 126 -5.89 8.37 -0.24
CA ALA A 126 -5.67 9.79 0.06
C ALA A 126 -7.00 10.57 0.09
N PRO A 127 -7.29 11.31 1.16
CA PRO A 127 -8.37 12.30 1.12
C PRO A 127 -8.04 13.44 0.14
N ASN A 128 -9.04 14.26 -0.16
CA ASN A 128 -8.90 15.44 -1.01
C ASN A 128 -7.85 16.40 -0.42
N GLY A 129 -7.03 16.97 -1.30
CA GLY A 129 -5.94 17.86 -0.93
C GLY A 129 -4.65 17.17 -0.48
N VAL A 130 -4.68 15.85 -0.24
CA VAL A 130 -3.48 15.05 0.04
C VAL A 130 -2.78 14.69 -1.27
N ARG A 131 -1.46 14.87 -1.30
CA ARG A 131 -0.61 14.63 -2.48
C ARG A 131 0.58 13.78 -2.13
N THR A 132 1.18 13.13 -3.12
CA THR A 132 2.45 12.43 -2.96
C THR A 132 3.62 13.41 -2.83
N PRO A 133 4.85 12.96 -2.46
CA PRO A 133 6.04 13.82 -2.39
C PRO A 133 6.46 14.43 -3.73
N GLN A 134 5.88 13.95 -4.84
CA GLN A 134 6.09 14.42 -6.20
C GLN A 134 4.91 15.31 -6.67
N ASP A 135 4.10 15.78 -5.73
CA ASP A 135 2.96 16.69 -5.96
C ASP A 135 1.83 16.09 -6.84
N ILE A 136 1.72 14.75 -6.87
CA ILE A 136 0.62 14.06 -7.54
C ILE A 136 -0.52 13.82 -6.57
N GLY A 137 -1.74 14.18 -6.97
CA GLY A 137 -2.94 13.98 -6.17
C GLY A 137 -4.18 13.89 -7.04
N GLN A 138 -5.35 13.98 -6.39
CA GLN A 138 -6.60 14.07 -7.14
C GLN A 138 -6.61 15.32 -8.03
N GLY A 139 -7.09 15.15 -9.27
CA GLY A 139 -7.12 16.18 -10.31
C GLY A 139 -5.89 16.22 -11.24
N SER A 140 -4.77 15.61 -10.84
CA SER A 140 -3.59 15.43 -11.69
C SER A 140 -3.92 14.60 -12.94
N THR A 141 -3.19 14.82 -14.03
CA THR A 141 -3.35 14.07 -15.28
C THR A 141 -2.49 12.82 -15.32
N ASP A 142 -2.86 11.86 -16.16
CA ASP A 142 -2.02 10.69 -16.46
C ASP A 142 -0.63 11.08 -16.97
N ALA A 143 -0.53 12.14 -17.77
CA ALA A 143 0.73 12.71 -18.24
C ALA A 143 1.59 13.25 -17.09
N GLU A 144 0.99 13.99 -16.15
CA GLU A 144 1.70 14.47 -14.94
C GLU A 144 2.18 13.30 -14.07
N VAL A 145 1.35 12.25 -13.90
CA VAL A 145 1.75 11.05 -13.17
C VAL A 145 2.98 10.40 -13.82
N ARG A 146 2.96 10.16 -15.14
CA ARG A 146 4.08 9.52 -15.85
C ARG A 146 5.34 10.40 -15.89
N ALA A 147 5.17 11.72 -15.86
CA ALA A 147 6.30 12.64 -15.75
C ALA A 147 6.94 12.59 -14.34
N ALA A 148 6.13 12.51 -13.29
CA ALA A 148 6.58 12.41 -11.90
C ALA A 148 7.11 11.01 -11.53
N TYR A 149 6.56 9.97 -12.14
CA TYR A 149 6.86 8.55 -11.91
C TYR A 149 7.10 7.84 -13.25
N PRO A 150 8.34 7.88 -13.77
CA PRO A 150 8.68 7.29 -15.06
C PRO A 150 8.50 5.76 -15.12
N ASP A 151 8.46 5.10 -13.96
CA ASP A 151 8.22 3.66 -13.80
C ASP A 151 6.73 3.30 -13.79
N ALA A 152 5.83 4.29 -13.81
CA ALA A 152 4.38 4.08 -13.76
C ALA A 152 3.89 3.31 -15.00
N LYS A 153 3.14 2.23 -14.74
CA LYS A 153 2.56 1.33 -15.75
C LYS A 153 1.05 1.35 -15.68
N ASP A 154 0.40 1.06 -16.80
CA ASP A 154 -1.04 0.87 -16.83
C ASP A 154 -1.45 -0.33 -15.96
N PHE A 155 -2.40 -0.11 -15.05
CA PHE A 155 -2.92 -1.14 -14.17
C PHE A 155 -4.41 -0.93 -13.91
N ARG A 156 -5.22 -1.90 -14.34
CA ARG A 156 -6.68 -1.84 -14.29
C ARG A 156 -7.22 -0.53 -14.89
N ALA A 157 -7.89 0.29 -14.09
CA ALA A 157 -8.48 1.57 -14.49
C ALA A 157 -7.56 2.76 -14.15
N GLY A 158 -6.23 2.59 -14.18
CA GLY A 158 -5.33 3.64 -13.77
C GLY A 158 -3.86 3.32 -14.00
N LEU A 159 -2.99 3.90 -13.16
CA LEU A 159 -1.55 3.76 -13.22
C LEU A 159 -1.02 3.18 -11.90
N SER A 160 -0.03 2.32 -11.95
CA SER A 160 0.65 1.77 -10.78
C SER A 160 2.16 1.98 -10.86
N THR A 161 2.76 2.26 -9.73
CA THR A 161 4.21 2.19 -9.46
C THR A 161 4.46 1.04 -8.48
N GLU A 162 5.68 0.93 -7.95
CA GLU A 162 5.95 0.03 -6.81
C GLU A 162 5.12 0.40 -5.58
N ASP A 163 5.00 1.70 -5.27
CA ASP A 163 4.44 2.17 -4.00
C ASP A 163 2.98 2.67 -4.09
N TYR A 164 2.58 3.13 -5.28
CA TYR A 164 1.33 3.87 -5.48
C TYR A 164 0.47 3.25 -6.55
N LEU A 165 -0.84 3.25 -6.29
CA LEU A 165 -1.90 3.07 -7.26
C LEU A 165 -2.64 4.39 -7.46
N PHE A 166 -2.62 4.91 -8.68
CA PHE A 166 -3.37 6.07 -9.13
C PHE A 166 -4.60 5.58 -9.88
N VAL A 167 -5.80 5.76 -9.32
CA VAL A 167 -7.05 5.45 -10.03
C VAL A 167 -7.37 6.61 -10.95
N VAL A 168 -7.60 6.33 -12.24
CA VAL A 168 -7.79 7.35 -13.28
C VAL A 168 -9.18 7.21 -13.89
N GLU A 169 -9.90 8.33 -13.99
CA GLU A 169 -11.14 8.41 -14.74
C GLU A 169 -10.97 9.43 -15.87
N GLY A 170 -11.21 9.00 -17.11
CA GLY A 170 -10.81 9.76 -18.30
C GLY A 170 -9.29 9.94 -18.34
N SER A 171 -8.81 11.16 -18.14
CA SER A 171 -7.38 11.50 -18.07
C SER A 171 -7.01 12.15 -16.73
N LYS A 172 -7.81 11.93 -15.68
CA LYS A 172 -7.59 12.54 -14.36
C LYS A 172 -7.51 11.49 -13.25
N VAL A 173 -6.52 11.66 -12.38
CA VAL A 173 -6.41 10.92 -11.12
C VAL A 173 -7.59 11.32 -10.25
N ILE A 174 -8.39 10.33 -9.86
CA ILE A 174 -9.51 10.50 -8.92
C ILE A 174 -9.17 9.94 -7.54
N GLN A 175 -8.18 9.07 -7.42
CA GLN A 175 -7.69 8.56 -6.13
C GLN A 175 -6.20 8.26 -6.18
N VAL A 176 -5.52 8.49 -5.07
CA VAL A 176 -4.17 8.00 -4.81
C VAL A 176 -4.25 6.99 -3.68
N VAL A 177 -3.71 5.80 -3.90
CA VAL A 177 -3.78 4.68 -2.96
C VAL A 177 -2.38 4.16 -2.72
N VAL A 178 -2.05 3.90 -1.45
CA VAL A 178 -0.90 3.07 -1.07
C VAL A 178 -1.41 1.74 -0.52
N GLN A 179 -0.71 0.65 -0.83
CA GLN A 179 -1.05 -0.70 -0.41
C GLN A 179 0.17 -1.36 0.25
N GLY A 180 -0.06 -2.08 1.33
CA GLY A 180 0.92 -2.97 1.94
C GLY A 180 0.83 -4.38 1.37
N ASP A 181 1.74 -5.25 1.82
CA ASP A 181 1.87 -6.63 1.35
C ASP A 181 0.74 -7.55 1.82
N SER A 182 0.04 -7.20 2.90
CA SER A 182 -1.07 -7.97 3.45
C SER A 182 -2.35 -7.73 2.66
N ALA A 183 -2.79 -8.72 1.89
CA ALA A 183 -4.03 -8.60 1.13
C ALA A 183 -5.24 -8.98 1.97
N CYS A 184 -6.21 -8.07 1.97
CA CYS A 184 -7.50 -8.30 2.54
C CYS A 184 -8.31 -9.26 1.63
N PRO A 185 -8.82 -10.40 2.12
CA PRO A 185 -9.39 -11.45 1.29
C PRO A 185 -10.79 -11.06 0.76
N GLY A 186 -10.84 -10.18 -0.24
CA GLY A 186 -12.06 -9.69 -0.88
C GLY A 186 -11.71 -8.74 -2.01
N LYS A 187 -12.38 -8.86 -3.17
CA LYS A 187 -11.95 -8.26 -4.44
C LYS A 187 -11.75 -6.73 -4.39
N LEU A 188 -10.61 -6.27 -4.95
CA LEU A 188 -10.39 -4.91 -5.46
C LEU A 188 -11.24 -4.64 -6.71
#